data_AF-V9LB07-F1
#
_entry.id   AF-V9LB07-F1
#
_cell.length_a   1.000
_cell.length_b   1.000
_cell.length_c   1.000
_cell.angle_alpha   90.00
_cell.angle_beta   90.00
_cell.angle_gamma   90.00
#
_symmetry.space_group_name_H-M   'P 1'
#
loop_
_entity.id
_entity.type
_entity.pdbx_description
1 polymer ?
#
loop_
_entity_poly.entity_id
_entity_poly.type
_entity_poly.pdbx_seq_one_letter_code
_entity_poly.pdbx_strand_id
1 'polypeptide(L)'
;PGVGVRPEPGVGVRPEVGVGVKVLSARETEEEELDPRIQEELEHLNQASEEINKVELHLDEARNTYRKILSESAKKLKAQGSQLGSCIEKARPYYESRRLAKDAQQETQRVALRYERAVSMHNAAREMVYVAEQGLMADRNRLDPTWQEMLNHATAKVNEAEEERLRGEREHHRVTRQCQEAEARVQELQKSLKRVIIKSKPYFELKAQFNHILEEHKGRVTGLEQTVSQAKTRYAVALRNLEQISEEIHARRGSRAPRSPRASPVGAEAGSPPSETG
;
A
#
# COMPACT_ATOMS: atom_id res chain seq x y z
N PRO A 1 -20.97 51.56 2.57
CA PRO A 1 -22.30 51.49 3.24
C PRO A 1 -22.63 50.03 3.65
N GLY A 2 -22.72 49.77 4.96
CA GLY A 2 -23.26 48.53 5.54
C GLY A 2 -22.22 47.42 5.76
N VAL A 3 -21.43 47.42 6.86
CA VAL A 3 -21.71 46.75 8.16
C VAL A 3 -21.76 45.22 7.99
N GLY A 4 -20.84 44.38 8.46
CA GLY A 4 -19.92 44.47 9.59
C GLY A 4 -20.49 43.68 10.78
N VAL A 5 -20.21 42.37 10.88
CA VAL A 5 -20.32 41.61 12.14
C VAL A 5 -19.29 40.47 12.14
N ARG A 6 -18.30 40.58 13.04
CA ARG A 6 -17.41 39.51 13.50
C ARG A 6 -18.07 38.80 14.69
N PRO A 7 -17.90 37.49 14.90
CA PRO A 7 -18.16 36.86 16.18
C PRO A 7 -16.91 36.90 17.08
N GLU A 8 -17.12 37.35 18.31
CA GLU A 8 -16.21 37.38 19.46
C GLU A 8 -15.86 35.97 19.99
N PRO A 9 -14.74 35.81 20.73
CA PRO A 9 -14.25 34.53 21.22
C PRO A 9 -14.89 34.09 22.54
N GLY A 10 -15.33 32.83 22.60
CA GLY A 10 -15.94 32.19 23.77
C GLY A 10 -14.94 31.88 24.88
N VAL A 11 -15.04 32.66 25.95
CA VAL A 11 -14.95 32.35 27.39
C VAL A 11 -14.31 31.00 27.76
N GLY A 12 -13.11 31.08 28.32
CA GLY A 12 -12.45 29.99 29.04
C GLY A 12 -13.15 29.66 30.35
N VAL A 13 -13.38 28.38 30.59
CA VAL A 13 -13.94 27.85 31.83
C VAL A 13 -12.80 27.42 32.74
N ARG A 14 -12.57 28.18 33.81
CA ARG A 14 -11.86 27.73 35.02
C ARG A 14 -12.88 27.12 35.99
N PRO A 15 -12.54 26.03 36.70
CA PRO A 15 -13.18 25.73 37.96
C PRO A 15 -12.15 25.84 39.10
N GLU A 16 -12.37 26.79 40.00
CA GLU A 16 -11.83 26.81 41.36
C GLU A 16 -13.03 26.62 42.29
N VAL A 17 -13.17 25.44 42.90
CA VAL A 17 -14.00 25.25 44.08
C VAL A 17 -13.25 24.29 45.02
N GLY A 18 -12.66 24.86 46.07
CA GLY A 18 -12.17 24.10 47.21
C GLY A 18 -13.34 23.68 48.11
N VAL A 19 -13.43 22.39 48.39
CA VAL A 19 -14.18 21.85 49.53
C VAL A 19 -13.30 20.80 50.19
N GLY A 20 -12.74 21.14 51.34
CA GLY A 20 -12.07 20.18 52.21
C GLY A 20 -13.11 19.41 53.04
N VAL A 21 -13.11 18.08 52.92
CA VAL A 21 -13.75 17.17 53.88
C VAL A 21 -12.87 15.94 54.11
N LYS A 22 -12.33 15.87 55.33
CA LYS A 22 -11.92 14.71 56.15
C LYS A 22 -11.34 13.47 55.43
N VAL A 23 -10.02 13.37 55.54
CA VAL A 23 -9.28 12.10 55.65
C VAL A 23 -9.80 11.35 56.87
N LEU A 24 -10.47 10.21 56.68
CA LEU A 24 -10.45 9.03 57.58
C LEU A 24 -11.14 7.85 56.87
N SER A 25 -10.34 6.94 56.30
CA SER A 25 -10.44 5.49 56.53
C SER A 25 -9.56 4.78 55.51
N ALA A 26 -8.40 4.33 55.97
CA ALA A 26 -7.56 3.37 55.27
C ALA A 26 -8.38 2.12 54.93
N ARG A 27 -8.78 2.00 53.66
CA ARG A 27 -9.17 0.75 53.01
C ARG A 27 -8.39 0.74 51.70
N GLU A 28 -7.20 0.17 51.79
CA GLU A 28 -6.44 -0.45 50.71
C GLU A 28 -6.67 0.20 49.33
N THR A 29 -6.12 1.39 49.14
CA THR A 29 -5.53 1.69 47.84
C THR A 29 -4.32 0.77 47.71
N GLU A 30 -4.56 -0.47 47.31
CA GLU A 30 -3.59 -1.12 46.44
C GLU A 30 -3.44 -0.13 45.27
N GLU A 31 -2.34 0.62 45.26
CA GLU A 31 -1.81 1.16 44.02
C GLU A 31 -1.59 -0.07 43.14
N GLU A 32 -2.64 -0.47 42.42
CA GLU A 32 -2.60 -1.54 41.47
C GLU A 32 -1.74 -1.00 40.34
N GLU A 33 -0.43 -1.24 40.47
CA GLU A 33 0.60 -0.94 39.49
C GLU A 33 0.01 -1.29 38.11
N LEU A 34 -0.15 -0.28 37.25
CA LEU A 34 -0.71 -0.45 35.91
C LEU A 34 0.05 -1.59 35.26
N ASP A 35 -0.66 -2.65 34.84
CA ASP A 35 -0.04 -3.81 34.19
C ASP A 35 0.91 -3.27 33.11
N PRO A 36 2.21 -3.62 33.13
CA PRO A 36 3.21 -3.01 32.26
C PRO A 36 2.87 -3.16 30.77
N ARG A 37 2.04 -4.16 30.41
CA ARG A 37 1.50 -4.36 29.06
C ARG A 37 0.51 -3.27 28.65
N ILE A 38 -0.24 -2.68 29.59
CA ILE A 38 -1.13 -1.54 29.32
C ILE A 38 -0.30 -0.32 28.92
N GLN A 39 0.82 -0.09 29.60
CA GLN A 39 1.67 1.05 29.31
C GLN A 39 2.29 0.96 27.91
N GLU A 40 2.78 -0.21 27.52
CA GLU A 40 3.30 -0.47 26.17
C GLU A 40 2.23 -0.24 25.09
N GLU A 41 1.01 -0.77 25.28
CA GLU A 41 -0.06 -0.59 24.30
C GLU A 41 -0.58 0.86 24.22
N LEU A 42 -0.55 1.61 25.33
CA LEU A 42 -0.86 3.04 25.32
C LEU A 42 0.22 3.85 24.59
N GLU A 43 1.49 3.47 24.71
CA GLU A 43 2.57 4.07 23.93
C GLU A 43 2.40 3.80 22.43
N HIS A 44 2.07 2.57 22.04
CA HIS A 44 1.74 2.23 20.65
C HIS A 44 0.54 3.02 20.12
N LEU A 45 -0.51 3.17 20.93
CA LEU A 45 -1.71 3.92 20.57
C LEU A 45 -1.41 5.41 20.38
N ASN A 46 -0.65 6.01 21.28
CA ASN A 46 -0.22 7.41 21.17
C ASN A 46 0.65 7.63 19.92
N GLN A 47 1.61 6.73 19.68
CA GLN A 47 2.49 6.80 18.52
C GLN A 47 1.70 6.67 17.21
N ALA A 48 0.75 5.73 17.14
CA ALA A 48 -0.10 5.55 15.97
C ALA A 48 -1.05 6.75 15.76
N SER A 49 -1.56 7.34 16.84
CA SER A 49 -2.40 8.56 16.79
C SER A 49 -1.64 9.76 16.24
N GLU A 50 -0.41 9.99 16.72
CA GLU A 50 0.45 11.05 16.20
C GLU A 50 0.81 10.82 14.72
N GLU A 51 1.12 9.57 14.35
CA GLU A 51 1.40 9.18 12.96
C GLU A 51 0.19 9.46 12.06
N ILE A 52 -1.03 9.09 12.50
CA ILE A 52 -2.27 9.37 11.76
C ILE A 52 -2.42 10.87 11.53
N ASN A 53 -2.35 11.68 12.59
CA ASN A 53 -2.53 13.13 12.48
C ASN A 53 -1.53 13.77 11.50
N LYS A 54 -0.26 13.37 11.58
CA LYS A 54 0.81 13.88 10.70
C LYS A 54 0.59 13.48 9.25
N VAL A 55 0.30 12.20 8.99
CA VAL A 55 0.16 11.69 7.63
C VAL A 55 -1.14 12.18 6.99
N GLU A 56 -2.22 12.33 7.76
CA GLU A 56 -3.48 12.92 7.27
C GLU A 56 -3.30 14.39 6.86
N LEU A 57 -2.58 15.19 7.65
CA LEU A 57 -2.24 16.57 7.26
C LEU A 57 -1.48 16.61 5.93
N HIS A 58 -0.43 15.79 5.80
CA HIS A 58 0.34 15.70 4.57
C HIS A 58 -0.49 15.18 3.38
N LEU A 59 -1.42 14.25 3.62
CA LEU A 59 -2.33 13.73 2.61
C LEU A 59 -3.26 14.81 2.07
N ASP A 60 -3.82 15.64 2.96
CA ASP A 60 -4.69 16.74 2.55
C ASP A 60 -3.94 17.82 1.76
N GLU A 61 -2.73 18.18 2.19
CA GLU A 61 -1.83 19.03 1.41
C GLU A 61 -1.50 18.42 0.04
N ALA A 62 -1.23 17.10 0.00
CA ALA A 62 -0.94 16.41 -1.24
C ALA A 62 -2.12 16.40 -2.21
N ARG A 63 -3.32 16.12 -1.71
CA ARG A 63 -4.56 16.15 -2.48
C ARG A 63 -4.87 17.56 -2.99
N ASN A 64 -4.66 18.58 -2.15
CA ASN A 64 -4.83 19.98 -2.54
C ASN A 64 -3.90 20.36 -3.69
N THR A 65 -2.61 20.03 -3.59
CA THR A 65 -1.61 20.28 -4.64
C THR A 65 -1.95 19.52 -5.92
N TYR A 66 -2.31 18.24 -5.83
CA TYR A 66 -2.73 17.44 -6.99
C TYR A 66 -3.94 18.06 -7.71
N ARG A 67 -4.98 18.47 -6.96
CA ARG A 67 -6.17 19.13 -7.51
C ARG A 67 -5.83 20.46 -8.22
N LYS A 68 -4.94 21.27 -7.65
CA LYS A 68 -4.47 22.52 -8.27
C LYS A 68 -3.77 22.24 -9.60
N ILE A 69 -2.80 21.34 -9.61
CA ILE A 69 -2.04 20.96 -10.83
C ILE A 69 -2.98 20.38 -11.89
N LEU A 70 -3.94 19.56 -11.51
CA LEU A 70 -4.94 19.01 -12.44
C LEU A 70 -5.77 20.12 -13.11
N SER A 71 -6.22 21.10 -12.34
CA SER A 71 -6.99 22.24 -12.87
C SER A 71 -6.13 23.13 -13.79
N GLU A 72 -4.90 23.45 -13.38
CA GLU A 72 -3.99 24.29 -14.15
C GLU A 72 -3.55 23.63 -15.46
N SER A 73 -3.19 22.35 -15.41
CA SER A 73 -2.82 21.57 -16.59
C SER A 73 -3.97 21.46 -17.59
N ALA A 74 -5.20 21.20 -17.12
CA ALA A 74 -6.39 21.17 -17.97
C ALA A 74 -6.64 22.53 -18.67
N LYS A 75 -6.49 23.65 -17.94
CA LYS A 75 -6.62 25.00 -18.52
C LYS A 75 -5.56 25.27 -19.58
N LYS A 76 -4.28 24.97 -19.29
CA LYS A 76 -3.16 25.17 -20.23
C LYS A 76 -3.31 24.30 -21.48
N LEU A 77 -3.69 23.03 -21.33
CA LEU A 77 -3.94 22.12 -22.45
C LEU A 77 -5.15 22.56 -23.29
N LYS A 78 -6.22 23.06 -22.66
CA LYS A 78 -7.37 23.62 -23.38
C LYS A 78 -7.00 24.85 -24.21
N ALA A 79 -6.17 25.74 -23.65
CA ALA A 79 -5.69 26.93 -24.35
C ALA A 79 -4.80 26.58 -25.56
N GLN A 80 -3.90 25.61 -25.44
CA GLN A 80 -3.16 25.12 -26.61
C GLN A 80 -4.06 24.36 -27.60
N GLY A 81 -5.04 23.61 -27.08
CA GLY A 81 -5.99 22.86 -27.89
C GLY A 81 -6.81 23.73 -28.83
N SER A 82 -7.30 24.87 -28.33
CA SER A 82 -8.07 25.83 -29.16
C SER A 82 -7.24 26.44 -30.29
N GLN A 83 -5.93 26.63 -30.11
CA GLN A 83 -5.02 27.14 -31.15
C GLN A 83 -4.75 26.12 -32.27
N LEU A 84 -4.79 24.82 -31.95
CA LEU A 84 -4.42 23.75 -32.88
C LEU A 84 -5.60 23.12 -33.61
N GLY A 85 -6.82 23.23 -33.06
CA GLY A 85 -8.05 22.73 -33.69
C GLY A 85 -7.98 21.23 -34.01
N SER A 86 -8.38 20.85 -35.23
CA SER A 86 -8.45 19.45 -35.67
C SER A 86 -7.08 18.77 -35.86
N CYS A 87 -5.98 19.51 -35.76
CA CYS A 87 -4.64 18.92 -35.89
C CYS A 87 -4.31 17.94 -34.75
N ILE A 88 -4.86 18.13 -33.56
CA ILE A 88 -4.62 17.21 -32.43
C ILE A 88 -5.26 15.85 -32.71
N GLU A 89 -6.53 15.83 -33.15
CA GLU A 89 -7.23 14.58 -33.44
C GLU A 89 -6.60 13.83 -34.62
N LYS A 90 -6.17 14.54 -35.66
CA LYS A 90 -5.49 13.94 -36.81
C LYS A 90 -4.12 13.35 -36.45
N ALA A 91 -3.41 13.89 -35.46
CA ALA A 91 -2.12 13.36 -35.02
C ALA A 91 -2.22 12.25 -33.97
N ARG A 92 -3.39 12.08 -33.34
CA ARG A 92 -3.62 11.10 -32.26
C ARG A 92 -3.19 9.67 -32.63
N PRO A 93 -3.52 9.12 -33.82
CA PRO A 93 -3.12 7.75 -34.18
C PRO A 93 -1.60 7.55 -34.17
N TYR A 94 -0.82 8.55 -34.59
CA TYR A 94 0.64 8.50 -34.57
C TYR A 94 1.18 8.42 -33.15
N TYR A 95 0.74 9.31 -32.24
CA TYR A 95 1.24 9.31 -30.87
C TYR A 95 0.80 8.09 -30.07
N GLU A 96 -0.40 7.57 -30.33
CA GLU A 96 -0.87 6.31 -29.75
C GLU A 96 -0.05 5.12 -30.25
N SER A 97 0.18 5.01 -31.56
CA SER A 97 1.00 3.95 -32.14
C SER A 97 2.44 4.03 -31.63
N ARG A 98 2.98 5.25 -31.45
CA ARG A 98 4.32 5.47 -30.88
C ARG A 98 4.42 5.01 -29.43
N ARG A 99 3.36 5.21 -28.63
CA ARG A 99 3.27 4.67 -27.27
C ARG A 99 3.26 3.14 -27.31
N LEU A 100 2.38 2.55 -28.11
CA LEU A 100 2.27 1.08 -28.24
C LEU A 100 3.58 0.43 -28.71
N ALA A 101 4.28 1.04 -29.66
CA ALA A 101 5.59 0.56 -30.12
C ALA A 101 6.63 0.60 -28.98
N LYS A 102 6.63 1.67 -28.17
CA LYS A 102 7.51 1.76 -27.00
C LYS A 102 7.18 0.69 -25.96
N ASP A 103 5.90 0.45 -25.69
CA ASP A 103 5.46 -0.59 -24.75
C ASP A 103 5.86 -1.98 -25.26
N ALA A 104 5.66 -2.25 -26.56
CA ALA A 104 6.09 -3.50 -27.21
C ALA A 104 7.61 -3.69 -27.18
N GLN A 105 8.39 -2.61 -27.34
CA GLN A 105 9.85 -2.64 -27.24
C GLN A 105 10.30 -2.99 -25.82
N GLN A 106 9.70 -2.37 -24.80
CA GLN A 106 10.00 -2.66 -23.39
C GLN A 106 9.64 -4.11 -23.03
N GLU A 107 8.50 -4.59 -23.52
CA GLU A 107 8.08 -5.98 -23.32
C GLU A 107 9.04 -6.95 -24.02
N THR A 108 9.47 -6.63 -25.25
CA THR A 108 10.47 -7.43 -25.98
C THR A 108 11.77 -7.52 -25.21
N GLN A 109 12.29 -6.41 -24.67
CA GLN A 109 13.49 -6.40 -23.84
C GLN A 109 13.31 -7.26 -22.58
N ARG A 110 12.16 -7.14 -21.90
CA ARG A 110 11.85 -7.94 -20.70
C ARG A 110 11.82 -9.43 -21.00
N VAL A 111 11.21 -9.84 -22.11
CA VAL A 111 11.14 -11.24 -22.54
C VAL A 111 12.52 -11.73 -23.01
N ALA A 112 13.30 -10.90 -23.70
CA ALA A 112 14.67 -11.22 -24.09
C ALA A 112 15.53 -11.57 -22.87
N LEU A 113 15.50 -10.73 -21.81
CA LEU A 113 16.22 -11.00 -20.56
C LEU A 113 15.79 -12.31 -19.88
N ARG A 114 14.50 -12.67 -19.98
CA ARG A 114 13.99 -13.95 -19.47
C ARG A 114 14.50 -15.13 -20.30
N TYR A 115 14.49 -15.00 -21.62
CA TYR A 115 15.03 -16.00 -22.53
C TYR A 115 16.54 -16.20 -22.31
N GLU A 116 17.31 -15.12 -22.20
CA GLU A 116 18.75 -15.17 -21.88
C GLU A 116 19.02 -15.91 -20.55
N ARG A 117 18.20 -15.65 -19.53
CA ARG A 117 18.29 -16.39 -18.26
C ARG A 117 17.99 -17.87 -18.46
N ALA A 118 16.96 -18.23 -19.24
CA ALA A 118 16.62 -19.63 -19.54
C ALA A 118 17.75 -20.34 -20.30
N VAL A 119 18.36 -19.66 -21.29
CA VAL A 119 19.55 -20.15 -22.01
C VAL A 119 20.71 -20.40 -21.05
N SER A 120 21.00 -19.45 -20.16
CA SER A 120 22.06 -19.58 -19.16
C SER A 120 21.82 -20.77 -18.21
N MET A 121 20.59 -20.95 -17.74
CA MET A 121 20.20 -22.08 -16.89
C MET A 121 20.34 -23.42 -17.63
N HIS A 122 19.94 -23.50 -18.90
CA HIS A 122 20.11 -24.69 -19.72
C HIS A 122 21.59 -25.04 -19.91
N ASN A 123 22.43 -24.05 -20.22
CA ASN A 123 23.88 -24.25 -20.36
C ASN A 123 24.51 -24.76 -19.05
N ALA A 124 24.14 -24.19 -17.91
CA ALA A 124 24.59 -24.67 -16.60
C ALA A 124 24.11 -26.11 -16.32
N ALA A 125 22.88 -26.45 -16.69
CA ALA A 125 22.36 -27.81 -16.57
C ALA A 125 23.15 -28.81 -17.43
N ARG A 126 23.51 -28.43 -18.67
CA ARG A 126 24.34 -29.25 -19.55
C ARG A 126 25.73 -29.48 -18.98
N GLU A 127 26.35 -28.45 -18.43
CA GLU A 127 27.68 -28.57 -17.80
C GLU A 127 27.64 -29.51 -16.59
N MET A 128 26.57 -29.46 -15.77
CA MET A 128 26.40 -30.40 -14.67
C MET A 128 26.34 -31.87 -15.13
N VAL A 129 25.63 -32.15 -16.23
CA VAL A 129 25.61 -33.51 -16.82
C VAL A 129 27.00 -33.89 -17.31
N TYR A 130 27.69 -32.99 -18.01
CA TYR A 130 29.02 -33.25 -18.54
C TYR A 130 30.04 -33.60 -17.44
N VAL A 131 30.05 -32.86 -16.33
CA VAL A 131 30.91 -33.16 -15.16
C VAL A 131 30.52 -34.49 -14.51
N ALA A 132 29.22 -34.78 -14.39
CA ALA A 132 28.74 -36.06 -13.86
C ALA A 132 29.18 -37.26 -14.72
N GLU A 133 29.12 -37.12 -16.04
CA GLU A 133 29.59 -38.14 -17.00
C GLU A 133 31.11 -38.35 -16.91
N GLN A 134 31.90 -37.29 -16.76
CA GLN A 134 33.36 -37.42 -16.55
C GLN A 134 33.70 -38.16 -15.26
N GLY A 135 33.02 -37.85 -14.16
CA GLY A 135 33.19 -38.54 -12.88
C GLY A 135 32.89 -40.04 -12.99
N LEU A 136 31.82 -40.39 -13.71
CA LEU A 136 31.43 -41.79 -13.96
C LEU A 136 32.43 -42.53 -14.86
N MET A 137 33.04 -41.85 -15.82
CA MET A 137 34.05 -42.46 -16.70
C MET A 137 35.36 -42.76 -15.97
N ALA A 138 35.69 -41.98 -14.93
CA ALA A 138 36.88 -42.12 -14.12
C ALA A 138 36.76 -43.19 -13.01
N ASP A 139 35.54 -43.50 -12.55
CA ASP A 139 35.31 -44.49 -11.49
C ASP A 139 35.12 -45.92 -12.04
N ARG A 140 35.67 -46.92 -11.34
CA ARG A 140 35.60 -48.36 -11.72
C ARG A 140 34.24 -48.99 -11.40
N ASN A 141 33.40 -48.30 -10.63
CA ASN A 141 32.12 -48.79 -10.08
C ASN A 141 30.88 -48.34 -10.87
N ARG A 142 30.92 -48.45 -12.21
CA ARG A 142 29.88 -47.99 -13.17
C ARG A 142 28.45 -48.58 -13.00
N LEU A 143 28.25 -49.50 -12.06
CA LEU A 143 27.00 -50.27 -11.88
C LEU A 143 26.27 -49.94 -10.56
N ASP A 144 26.65 -48.86 -9.88
CA ASP A 144 25.98 -48.43 -8.65
C ASP A 144 24.60 -47.78 -8.97
N PRO A 145 23.48 -48.32 -8.46
CA PRO A 145 22.14 -47.80 -8.70
C PRO A 145 21.94 -46.33 -8.32
N THR A 146 22.67 -45.83 -7.31
CA THR A 146 22.55 -44.44 -6.85
C THR A 146 23.08 -43.44 -7.90
N TRP A 147 24.10 -43.84 -8.66
CA TRP A 147 24.66 -43.02 -9.74
C TRP A 147 23.78 -43.02 -10.98
N GLN A 148 23.13 -44.15 -11.28
CA GLN A 148 22.13 -44.22 -12.36
C GLN A 148 20.94 -43.29 -12.07
N GLU A 149 20.46 -43.26 -10.82
CA GLU A 149 19.44 -42.30 -10.37
C GLU A 149 19.90 -40.84 -10.49
N MET A 150 21.15 -40.54 -10.10
CA MET A 150 21.74 -39.20 -10.24
C MET A 150 21.80 -38.74 -11.70
N LEU A 151 22.24 -39.60 -12.63
CA LEU A 151 22.31 -39.28 -14.05
C LEU A 151 20.91 -39.09 -14.66
N ASN A 152 19.96 -39.92 -14.26
CA ASN A 152 18.56 -39.77 -14.67
C ASN A 152 17.99 -38.41 -14.22
N HIS A 153 18.26 -38.01 -12.96
CA HIS A 153 17.85 -36.69 -12.47
C HIS A 153 18.54 -35.55 -13.24
N ALA A 154 19.86 -35.63 -13.45
CA ALA A 154 20.60 -34.60 -14.17
C ALA A 154 20.08 -34.44 -15.62
N THR A 155 19.80 -35.57 -16.29
CA THR A 155 19.21 -35.62 -17.63
C THR A 155 17.80 -35.02 -17.65
N ALA A 156 16.94 -35.37 -16.68
CA ALA A 156 15.60 -34.80 -16.56
C ALA A 156 15.66 -33.27 -16.38
N LYS A 157 16.60 -32.77 -15.57
CA LYS A 157 16.80 -31.34 -15.33
C LYS A 157 17.31 -30.59 -16.57
N VAL A 158 18.16 -31.21 -17.40
CA VAL A 158 18.57 -30.65 -18.70
C VAL A 158 17.39 -30.55 -19.66
N ASN A 159 16.55 -31.59 -19.71
CA ASN A 159 15.35 -31.60 -20.55
C ASN A 159 14.35 -30.52 -20.12
N GLU A 160 14.09 -30.37 -18.81
CA GLU A 160 13.23 -29.30 -18.28
C GLU A 160 13.77 -27.90 -18.63
N ALA A 161 15.08 -27.69 -18.45
CA ALA A 161 15.71 -26.43 -18.78
C ALA A 161 15.69 -26.14 -20.29
N GLU A 162 15.82 -27.17 -21.14
CA GLU A 162 15.68 -27.04 -22.60
C GLU A 162 14.26 -26.68 -23.01
N GLU A 163 13.26 -27.31 -22.39
CA GLU A 163 11.86 -26.98 -22.66
C GLU A 163 11.53 -25.52 -22.29
N GLU A 164 12.00 -25.04 -21.13
CA GLU A 164 11.87 -23.64 -20.73
C GLU A 164 12.61 -22.70 -21.70
N ARG A 165 13.82 -23.08 -22.16
CA ARG A 165 14.56 -22.32 -23.18
C ARG A 165 13.76 -22.21 -24.48
N LEU A 166 13.20 -23.30 -24.99
CA LEU A 166 12.39 -23.33 -26.22
C LEU A 166 11.06 -22.57 -26.06
N ARG A 167 10.44 -22.59 -24.88
CA ARG A 167 9.27 -21.75 -24.57
C ARG A 167 9.65 -20.27 -24.57
N GLY A 168 10.73 -19.90 -23.90
CA GLY A 168 11.26 -18.53 -23.89
C GLY A 168 11.63 -18.03 -25.29
N GLU A 169 12.23 -18.89 -26.12
CA GLU A 169 12.61 -18.58 -27.50
C GLU A 169 11.38 -18.25 -28.35
N ARG A 170 10.36 -19.10 -28.34
CA ARG A 170 9.12 -18.89 -29.10
C ARG A 170 8.42 -17.58 -28.67
N GLU A 171 8.37 -17.32 -27.37
CA GLU A 171 7.77 -16.10 -26.85
C GLU A 171 8.56 -14.85 -27.25
N HIS A 172 9.90 -14.89 -27.14
CA HIS A 172 10.78 -13.81 -27.59
C HIS A 172 10.59 -13.48 -29.08
N HIS A 173 10.53 -14.50 -29.95
CA HIS A 173 10.26 -14.31 -31.36
C HIS A 173 8.88 -13.69 -31.60
N ARG A 174 7.86 -14.14 -30.87
CA ARG A 174 6.48 -13.63 -30.98
C ARG A 174 6.41 -12.15 -30.62
N VAL A 175 6.95 -11.74 -29.47
CA VAL A 175 6.91 -10.33 -29.04
C VAL A 175 7.80 -9.44 -29.90
N THR A 176 8.94 -9.95 -30.38
CA THR A 176 9.81 -9.23 -31.32
C THR A 176 9.06 -8.90 -32.61
N ARG A 177 8.32 -9.86 -33.18
CA ARG A 177 7.50 -9.62 -34.38
C ARG A 177 6.44 -8.55 -34.13
N GLN A 178 5.76 -8.60 -32.98
CA GLN A 178 4.77 -7.58 -32.60
C GLN A 178 5.40 -6.19 -32.46
N CYS A 179 6.60 -6.09 -31.91
CA CYS A 179 7.36 -4.84 -31.83
C CYS A 179 7.68 -4.29 -33.23
N GLN A 180 8.19 -5.14 -34.13
CA GLN A 180 8.49 -4.75 -35.52
C GLN A 180 7.24 -4.25 -36.26
N GLU A 181 6.10 -4.94 -36.11
CA GLU A 181 4.82 -4.52 -36.69
C GLU A 181 4.35 -3.16 -36.13
N ALA A 182 4.51 -2.93 -34.82
CA ALA A 182 4.14 -1.67 -34.18
C ALA A 182 5.04 -0.52 -34.66
N GLU A 183 6.36 -0.74 -34.76
CA GLU A 183 7.32 0.22 -35.29
C GLU A 183 7.05 0.55 -36.76
N ALA A 184 6.72 -0.44 -37.59
CA ALA A 184 6.35 -0.23 -38.99
C ALA A 184 5.12 0.69 -39.13
N ARG A 185 4.07 0.47 -38.31
CA ARG A 185 2.90 1.36 -38.27
C ARG A 185 3.26 2.79 -37.86
N VAL A 186 4.17 2.95 -36.89
CA VAL A 186 4.66 4.29 -36.49
C VAL A 186 5.35 4.98 -37.66
N GLN A 187 6.20 4.27 -38.41
CA GLN A 187 6.89 4.82 -39.57
C GLN A 187 5.91 5.21 -40.69
N GLU A 188 4.89 4.39 -40.94
CA GLU A 188 3.83 4.68 -41.92
C GLU A 188 3.04 5.95 -41.55
N LEU A 189 2.60 6.04 -40.30
CA LEU A 189 1.89 7.21 -39.78
C LEU A 189 2.77 8.46 -39.76
N GLN A 190 4.08 8.31 -39.46
CA GLN A 190 5.03 9.41 -39.51
C GLN A 190 5.18 10.00 -40.92
N LYS A 191 5.21 9.14 -41.94
CA LYS A 191 5.28 9.55 -43.35
C LYS A 191 4.00 10.25 -43.78
N SER A 192 2.83 9.66 -43.50
CA SER A 192 1.54 10.18 -43.94
C SER A 192 1.07 11.44 -43.17
N LEU A 193 1.42 11.59 -41.89
CA LEU A 193 0.92 12.67 -41.02
C LEU A 193 1.98 13.74 -40.68
N LYS A 194 3.13 13.78 -41.37
CA LYS A 194 4.30 14.63 -41.06
C LYS A 194 3.96 16.07 -40.66
N ARG A 195 3.16 16.79 -41.46
CA ARG A 195 2.80 18.19 -41.21
C ARG A 195 1.98 18.36 -39.93
N VAL A 196 1.03 17.45 -39.69
CA VAL A 196 0.14 17.49 -38.53
C VAL A 196 0.91 17.15 -37.25
N ILE A 197 1.84 16.18 -37.33
CA ILE A 197 2.73 15.81 -36.22
C ILE A 197 3.57 17.02 -35.79
N ILE A 198 4.22 17.71 -36.74
CA ILE A 198 5.05 18.89 -36.45
C ILE A 198 4.22 19.98 -35.77
N LYS A 199 3.04 20.30 -36.32
CA LYS A 199 2.17 21.35 -35.78
C LYS A 199 1.62 21.01 -34.39
N SER A 200 1.29 19.75 -34.12
CA SER A 200 0.71 19.30 -32.85
C SER A 200 1.75 18.94 -31.78
N LYS A 201 3.04 18.85 -32.15
CA LYS A 201 4.14 18.46 -31.25
C LYS A 201 4.18 19.23 -29.92
N PRO A 202 4.06 20.57 -29.88
CA PRO A 202 4.10 21.32 -28.62
C PRO A 202 3.00 20.90 -27.63
N TYR A 203 1.80 20.57 -28.14
CA TYR A 203 0.69 20.09 -27.32
C TYR A 203 0.96 18.73 -26.70
N PHE A 204 1.45 17.77 -27.48
CA PHE A 204 1.73 16.43 -26.99
C PHE A 204 2.93 16.40 -26.02
N GLU A 205 3.93 17.26 -26.22
CA GLU A 205 5.04 17.44 -25.27
C GLU A 205 4.56 18.04 -23.95
N LEU A 206 3.76 19.11 -23.99
CA LEU A 206 3.19 19.72 -22.80
C LEU A 206 2.26 18.74 -22.05
N LYS A 207 1.44 17.98 -22.79
CA LYS A 207 0.59 16.93 -22.22
C LYS A 207 1.41 15.84 -21.53
N ALA A 208 2.52 15.41 -22.14
CA ALA A 208 3.41 14.43 -21.53
C ALA A 208 4.05 14.95 -20.24
N GLN A 209 4.49 16.20 -20.21
CA GLN A 209 5.04 16.84 -19.01
C GLN A 209 4.00 16.90 -17.88
N PHE A 210 2.78 17.35 -18.16
CA PHE A 210 1.72 17.37 -17.14
C PHE A 210 1.31 15.97 -16.69
N ASN A 211 1.22 15.00 -17.60
CA ASN A 211 0.93 13.63 -17.21
C ASN A 211 2.00 13.07 -16.27
N HIS A 212 3.29 13.35 -16.51
CA HIS A 212 4.36 12.92 -15.62
C HIS A 212 4.23 13.52 -14.21
N ILE A 213 4.04 14.85 -14.13
CA ILE A 213 3.86 15.56 -12.86
C ILE A 213 2.59 15.06 -12.13
N LEU A 214 1.50 14.82 -12.86
CA LEU A 214 0.26 14.31 -12.29
C LEU A 214 0.42 12.89 -11.76
N GLU A 215 1.11 12.01 -12.48
CA GLU A 215 1.38 10.64 -12.00
C GLU A 215 2.29 10.64 -10.77
N GLU A 216 3.30 11.50 -10.70
CA GLU A 216 4.14 11.66 -9.51
C GLU A 216 3.31 12.08 -8.28
N HIS A 217 2.51 13.14 -8.42
CA HIS A 217 1.68 13.62 -7.31
C HIS A 217 0.57 12.63 -6.95
N LYS A 218 -0.02 11.94 -7.92
CA LYS A 218 -0.99 10.87 -7.68
C LYS A 218 -0.34 9.72 -6.90
N GLY A 219 0.86 9.29 -7.30
CA GLY A 219 1.66 8.29 -6.59
C GLY A 219 1.92 8.69 -5.13
N ARG A 220 2.24 9.95 -4.88
CA ARG A 220 2.41 10.48 -3.52
C ARG A 220 1.11 10.45 -2.72
N VAL A 221 -0.03 10.82 -3.31
CA VAL A 221 -1.34 10.72 -2.65
C VAL A 221 -1.65 9.26 -2.30
N THR A 222 -1.51 8.33 -3.25
CA THR A 222 -1.78 6.91 -3.01
C THR A 222 -0.85 6.30 -1.96
N GLY A 223 0.42 6.71 -1.94
CA GLY A 223 1.38 6.28 -0.91
C GLY A 223 0.98 6.78 0.48
N LEU A 224 0.61 8.06 0.61
CA LEU A 224 0.14 8.62 1.88
C LEU A 224 -1.18 7.97 2.33
N GLU A 225 -2.12 7.70 1.41
CA GLU A 225 -3.35 6.97 1.72
C GLU A 225 -3.06 5.58 2.28
N GLN A 226 -2.09 4.87 1.69
CA GLN A 226 -1.66 3.58 2.19
C GLN A 226 -1.04 3.70 3.60
N THR A 227 -0.20 4.71 3.83
CA THR A 227 0.40 4.96 5.17
C THR A 227 -0.67 5.29 6.21
N VAL A 228 -1.67 6.14 5.89
CA VAL A 228 -2.80 6.41 6.79
C VAL A 228 -3.55 5.12 7.12
N SER A 229 -3.83 4.29 6.10
CA SER A 229 -4.51 3.01 6.31
C SER A 229 -3.70 2.07 7.22
N GLN A 230 -2.38 2.03 7.07
CA GLN A 230 -1.50 1.23 7.91
C GLN A 230 -1.47 1.75 9.36
N ALA A 231 -1.32 3.07 9.56
CA ALA A 231 -1.32 3.68 10.89
C ALA A 231 -2.65 3.48 11.61
N LYS A 232 -3.79 3.62 10.92
CA LYS A 232 -5.12 3.28 11.46
C LYS A 232 -5.26 1.81 11.84
N THR A 233 -4.66 0.91 11.05
CA THR A 233 -4.64 -0.51 11.38
C THR A 233 -3.83 -0.76 12.65
N ARG A 234 -2.65 -0.14 12.81
CA ARG A 234 -1.84 -0.22 14.04
C ARG A 234 -2.60 0.32 15.26
N TYR A 235 -3.26 1.47 15.11
CA TYR A 235 -4.09 2.05 16.16
C TYR A 235 -5.23 1.11 16.58
N ALA A 236 -5.93 0.51 15.62
CA ALA A 236 -7.01 -0.45 15.89
C ALA A 236 -6.51 -1.72 16.60
N VAL A 237 -5.31 -2.21 16.23
CA VAL A 237 -4.67 -3.36 16.89
C VAL A 237 -4.32 -3.02 18.35
N ALA A 238 -3.70 -1.87 18.61
CA ALA A 238 -3.36 -1.44 19.97
C ALA A 238 -4.61 -1.29 20.86
N LEU A 239 -5.70 -0.72 20.33
CA LEU A 239 -6.99 -0.66 21.03
C LEU A 239 -7.53 -2.05 21.39
N ARG A 240 -7.51 -2.99 20.44
CA ARG A 240 -7.98 -4.36 20.68
C ARG A 240 -7.11 -5.08 21.72
N ASN A 241 -5.80 -4.85 21.71
CA ASN A 241 -4.89 -5.40 22.71
C ASN A 241 -5.21 -4.86 24.11
N LEU A 242 -5.48 -3.55 24.24
CA LEU A 242 -5.91 -2.94 25.50
C LEU A 242 -7.24 -3.53 26.01
N GLU A 243 -8.22 -3.73 25.12
CA GLU A 243 -9.49 -4.40 25.45
C GLU A 243 -9.24 -5.81 25.99
N GLN A 244 -8.39 -6.60 25.32
CA GLN A 244 -8.06 -7.97 25.74
C GLN A 244 -7.33 -8.01 27.09
N ILE A 245 -6.39 -7.08 27.33
CA ILE A 245 -5.69 -6.98 28.62
C ILE A 245 -6.69 -6.60 29.72
N SER A 246 -7.59 -5.66 29.44
CA SER A 246 -8.64 -5.26 30.38
C SER A 246 -9.56 -6.43 30.73
N GLU A 247 -10.03 -7.20 29.75
CA GLU A 247 -10.84 -8.41 29.96
C GLU A 247 -10.10 -9.46 30.81
N GLU A 248 -8.81 -9.69 30.57
CA GLU A 248 -7.97 -10.59 31.37
C GLU A 248 -7.92 -10.16 32.85
N ILE A 249 -7.68 -8.87 33.09
CA ILE A 249 -7.60 -8.31 34.45
C ILE A 249 -8.95 -8.46 35.15
N HIS A 250 -10.05 -8.11 34.47
CA HIS A 250 -11.39 -8.26 35.02
C HIS A 250 -11.76 -9.72 35.30
N ALA A 251 -11.40 -10.66 34.42
CA ALA A 251 -11.62 -12.09 34.63
C ALA A 251 -10.85 -12.63 35.85
N ARG A 252 -9.59 -12.19 36.05
CA ARG A 252 -8.77 -12.54 37.22
C ARG A 252 -9.34 -11.97 38.52
N ARG A 253 -9.88 -10.75 38.51
CA ARG A 253 -10.55 -10.16 39.68
C ARG A 253 -11.89 -10.83 39.97
N GLY A 254 -12.66 -11.17 38.94
CA GLY A 254 -13.93 -11.87 39.04
C GLY A 254 -13.82 -13.31 39.57
N SER A 255 -12.72 -14.02 39.26
CA SER A 255 -12.44 -15.35 39.81
C SER A 255 -11.93 -15.31 41.26
N ARG A 256 -11.31 -14.21 41.67
CA ARG A 256 -10.76 -13.99 43.03
C ARG A 256 -11.76 -13.36 44.01
N ALA A 257 -12.93 -12.93 43.53
CA ALA A 257 -14.02 -12.48 44.40
C ALA A 257 -14.57 -13.65 45.23
N PRO A 258 -14.54 -13.59 46.57
CA PRO A 258 -15.16 -14.63 47.39
C PRO A 258 -16.66 -14.66 47.11
N ARG A 259 -17.20 -15.85 46.81
CA ARG A 259 -18.65 -16.10 46.74
C ARG A 259 -19.25 -15.86 48.13
N SER A 260 -19.54 -14.61 48.46
CA SER A 260 -20.25 -14.30 49.70
C SER A 260 -21.72 -14.73 49.55
N PRO A 261 -22.29 -15.51 50.49
CA PRO A 261 -23.70 -15.88 50.46
C PRO A 261 -24.56 -14.62 50.55
N ARG A 262 -25.48 -14.44 49.60
CA ARG A 262 -26.48 -13.37 49.63
C ARG A 262 -27.31 -13.46 50.92
N ALA A 263 -27.17 -12.51 51.83
CA ALA A 263 -28.17 -12.28 52.87
C ALA A 263 -29.30 -11.43 52.26
N SER A 264 -30.52 -11.98 52.35
CA SER A 264 -31.77 -11.39 51.86
C SER A 264 -32.10 -10.05 52.53
N PRO A 265 -32.77 -9.11 51.84
CA PRO A 265 -33.15 -7.82 52.41
C PRO A 265 -34.58 -7.85 52.96
N VAL A 266 -34.76 -7.59 54.26
CA VAL A 266 -36.04 -7.21 54.91
C VAL A 266 -35.64 -6.38 56.12
N GLY A 267 -35.97 -5.10 56.34
CA GLY A 267 -37.08 -4.27 55.89
C GLY A 267 -37.83 -3.79 57.13
N ALA A 268 -37.79 -2.47 57.44
CA ALA A 268 -38.84 -1.67 58.13
C ALA A 268 -38.23 -0.51 58.93
N GLU A 269 -38.13 0.66 58.30
CA GLU A 269 -38.14 1.95 58.99
C GLU A 269 -39.28 2.77 58.38
N ALA A 270 -40.19 3.24 59.24
CA ALA A 270 -40.80 4.58 59.21
C ALA A 270 -42.18 4.58 59.89
N GLY A 271 -42.20 5.04 61.14
CA GLY A 271 -43.43 5.51 61.78
C GLY A 271 -43.92 6.80 61.13
N SER A 272 -45.24 6.88 60.93
CA SER A 272 -46.00 8.15 60.88
C SER A 272 -46.12 8.69 62.32
N PRO A 273 -46.40 9.99 62.61
CA PRO A 273 -47.53 10.80 62.08
C PRO A 273 -47.23 12.33 62.12
N PRO A 274 -48.20 13.28 62.32
CA PRO A 274 -49.62 13.35 61.98
C PRO A 274 -49.96 14.57 61.08
N SER A 275 -51.17 14.59 60.54
CA SER A 275 -51.83 15.79 60.00
C SER A 275 -53.08 16.12 60.82
N GLU A 276 -53.07 17.30 61.46
CA GLU A 276 -54.21 18.05 61.99
C GLU A 276 -54.04 19.49 61.47
N THR A 277 -55.03 20.32 61.19
CA THR A 277 -56.48 20.25 60.97
C THR A 277 -56.82 21.58 60.25
N GLY A 278 -58.10 21.79 59.91
CA GLY A 278 -58.63 23.16 59.80
C GLY A 278 -58.60 23.91 61.14
#